data_AF-A0A2D7C731-F1
#
_entry.id   AF-A0A2D7C731-F1
#
_cell.length_a   1.000
_cell.length_b   1.000
_cell.length_c   1.000
_cell.angle_alpha   90.00
_cell.angle_beta   90.00
_cell.angle_gamma   90.00
#
_symmetry.space_group_name_H-M   'P 1'
#
loop_
_entity.id
_entity.type
_entity.pdbx_description
1 polymer ?
#
loop_
_entity_poly.entity_id
_entity_poly.type
_entity_poly.pdbx_seq_one_letter_code
_entity_poly.pdbx_strand_id
1 'polypeptide(L)'
;MSLQFATHRLIDSVWTLGFKWVDGKVEIVSYDRENPVGYEHEQDLTQARLIDDDNRIVTHVKLRKYRAFDYGWYEDAGETFEVVNPQHIFSYSE
;
A
#
# COMPACT_ATOMS: atom_id res chain seq x y z
N MET A 1 -4.64 -13.76 11.63
CA MET A 1 -4.60 -12.35 11.18
C MET A 1 -5.46 -12.23 9.93
N SER A 2 -6.31 -11.21 9.84
CA SER A 2 -7.15 -10.96 8.65
C SER A 2 -6.37 -10.21 7.58
N LEU A 3 -6.63 -10.54 6.31
CA LEU A 3 -6.15 -9.79 5.16
C LEU A 3 -6.82 -8.41 5.16
N GLN A 4 -6.04 -7.36 4.94
CA GLN A 4 -6.49 -5.98 4.81
C GLN A 4 -6.07 -5.43 3.46
N PHE A 5 -6.79 -4.40 3.01
CA PHE A 5 -6.53 -3.75 1.73
C PHE A 5 -6.27 -2.26 1.94
N ALA A 6 -5.35 -1.73 1.13
CA ALA A 6 -5.08 -0.31 1.02
C ALA A 6 -4.84 0.06 -0.44
N THR A 7 -5.09 1.31 -0.81
CA THR A 7 -5.05 1.75 -2.21
C THR A 7 -3.94 2.77 -2.45
N HIS A 8 -3.30 2.67 -3.61
CA HIS A 8 -2.35 3.63 -4.11
C HIS A 8 -2.77 4.05 -5.51
N ARG A 9 -3.32 5.26 -5.63
CA ARG A 9 -3.69 5.83 -6.94
C ARG A 9 -2.45 6.38 -7.65
N LEU A 10 -2.19 5.85 -8.83
CA LEU A 10 -1.15 6.31 -9.74
C LEU A 10 -1.81 6.76 -11.05
N ILE A 11 -1.98 8.08 -11.20
CA ILE A 11 -2.67 8.72 -12.33
C ILE A 11 -4.10 8.16 -12.48
N ASP A 12 -4.31 7.28 -13.46
CA ASP A 12 -5.59 6.69 -13.83
C ASP A 12 -5.82 5.32 -13.19
N SER A 13 -4.77 4.72 -12.64
CA SER A 13 -4.78 3.35 -12.12
C SER A 13 -4.85 3.34 -10.60
N VAL A 14 -5.68 2.46 -10.04
CA VAL A 14 -5.70 2.16 -8.60
C VAL A 14 -4.93 0.87 -8.38
N TRP A 15 -3.81 0.97 -7.66
CA TRP A 15 -3.08 -0.19 -7.16
C TRP A 15 -3.61 -0.56 -5.79
N THR A 16 -3.79 -1.85 -5.56
CA THR A 16 -4.33 -2.42 -4.32
C THR A 16 -3.23 -3.20 -3.62
N LEU A 17 -2.91 -2.77 -2.41
CA LEU A 17 -2.03 -3.47 -1.49
C LEU A 17 -2.88 -4.41 -0.62
N GLY A 18 -2.69 -5.72 -0.79
CA GLY A 18 -3.15 -6.73 0.16
C GLY A 18 -2.07 -6.95 1.21
N PHE A 19 -2.41 -6.83 2.50
CA PHE A 19 -1.42 -6.97 3.57
C PHE A 19 -1.99 -7.56 4.86
N LYS A 20 -1.09 -8.00 5.75
CA LYS A 20 -1.40 -8.50 7.09
C LYS A 20 -0.47 -7.86 8.12
N TRP A 21 -0.96 -7.74 9.35
CA TRP A 21 -0.17 -7.27 10.48
C TRP A 21 0.57 -8.42 11.13
N VAL A 22 1.90 -8.34 11.23
CA VAL A 22 2.78 -9.30 11.90
C VAL A 22 3.63 -8.55 12.92
N ASP A 23 3.35 -8.72 14.21
CA ASP A 23 4.10 -8.09 15.31
C ASP A 23 4.29 -6.57 15.16
N GLY A 24 3.24 -5.85 14.72
CA GLY A 24 3.28 -4.40 14.49
C GLY A 24 3.93 -3.97 13.18
N LYS A 25 4.37 -4.94 12.36
CA LYS A 25 4.92 -4.74 11.02
C LYS A 25 3.93 -5.22 9.95
N VAL A 26 4.22 -4.89 8.70
CA VAL A 26 3.40 -5.24 7.55
C VAL A 26 4.01 -6.42 6.80
N GLU A 27 3.23 -7.47 6.59
CA GLU A 27 3.51 -8.50 5.59
C GLU A 27 2.71 -8.17 4.33
N ILE A 28 3.40 -7.93 3.21
CA ILE A 28 2.75 -7.67 1.93
C ILE A 28 2.38 -9.01 1.31
N VAL A 29 1.09 -9.19 1.04
CA VAL A 29 0.54 -10.42 0.43
C VAL A 29 0.39 -10.23 -1.08
N SER A 30 -0.14 -9.09 -1.51
CA SER A 30 -0.28 -8.76 -2.92
C SER A 30 -0.12 -7.26 -3.18
N TYR A 31 0.34 -6.91 -4.37
CA TYR A 31 0.33 -5.54 -4.85
C TYR A 31 0.03 -5.51 -6.35
N ASP A 32 -1.23 -5.29 -6.69
CA ASP A 32 -1.74 -5.45 -8.03
C ASP A 32 -2.67 -4.30 -8.43
N ARG A 33 -2.82 -4.04 -9.73
CA ARG A 33 -3.70 -2.99 -10.26
C ARG A 33 -5.01 -3.53 -10.83
N GLU A 34 -5.24 -4.83 -10.72
CA GLU A 34 -6.36 -5.53 -11.34
C GLU A 34 -7.40 -5.98 -10.29
N ASN A 35 -7.09 -5.82 -9.00
CA ASN A 35 -7.97 -6.15 -7.91
C ASN A 35 -9.17 -5.19 -7.88
N PRO A 36 -10.39 -5.71 -8.10
CA PRO A 36 -11.60 -4.90 -8.19
C PRO A 36 -11.90 -4.18 -6.87
N VAL A 37 -11.48 -4.72 -5.73
CA VAL A 37 -11.70 -4.12 -4.40
C VAL A 37 -11.11 -2.73 -4.33
N GLY A 38 -9.95 -2.49 -4.95
CA GLY A 38 -9.32 -1.17 -4.96
C GLY A 38 -10.15 -0.14 -5.72
N TYR A 39 -10.74 -0.49 -6.86
CA TYR A 39 -11.56 0.42 -7.66
C TYR A 39 -12.95 0.62 -7.08
N GLU A 40 -13.57 -0.45 -6.57
CA GLU A 40 -14.93 -0.42 -6.03
C GLU A 40 -14.99 0.31 -4.68
N HIS A 41 -13.94 0.18 -3.85
CA HIS A 41 -13.93 0.66 -2.48
C HIS A 41 -12.81 1.67 -2.19
N GLU A 42 -12.24 2.31 -3.20
CA GLU A 42 -11.06 3.18 -3.03
C GLU A 42 -11.21 4.20 -1.89
N GLN A 43 -12.39 4.84 -1.80
CA GLN A 43 -12.67 5.91 -0.84
C GLN A 43 -12.89 5.38 0.59
N ASP A 44 -13.24 4.10 0.72
CA ASP A 44 -13.48 3.43 2.01
C ASP A 44 -12.18 2.80 2.56
N LEU A 45 -11.20 2.58 1.69
CA LEU A 45 -9.92 1.95 2.05
C LEU A 45 -8.88 2.98 2.51
N THR A 46 -7.96 2.52 3.36
CA THR A 46 -6.74 3.26 3.67
C THR A 46 -5.92 3.51 2.40
N GLN A 47 -5.29 4.67 2.29
CA GLN A 47 -4.30 4.94 1.27
C GLN A 47 -2.94 4.37 1.69
N ALA A 48 -2.24 3.78 0.74
CA ALA A 48 -0.89 3.26 0.90
C ALA A 48 0.11 3.98 0.00
N ARG A 49 1.35 4.07 0.48
CA ARG A 49 2.52 4.38 -0.32
C ARG A 49 3.64 3.42 0.05
N LEU A 50 4.14 2.69 -0.93
CA LEU A 50 5.31 1.82 -0.76
C LEU A 50 6.57 2.69 -0.77
N ILE A 51 7.51 2.37 0.12
CA ILE A 51 8.81 3.02 0.23
C ILE A 51 9.87 1.96 -0.10
N ASP A 52 10.53 2.14 -1.23
CA ASP A 52 11.61 1.29 -1.71
C ASP A 52 13.00 1.89 -1.45
N ASP A 53 14.00 1.01 -1.36
CA ASP A 53 15.42 1.39 -1.34
C ASP A 53 15.98 1.66 -2.76
N ASP A 54 17.29 1.92 -2.84
CA ASP A 54 17.97 2.17 -4.12
C ASP A 54 17.91 0.97 -5.09
N ASN A 55 17.61 -0.24 -4.59
CA ASN A 55 17.47 -1.46 -5.38
C ASN A 55 16.00 -1.81 -5.69
N ARG A 56 15.07 -0.87 -5.47
CA ARG A 56 13.62 -1.08 -5.67
C ARG A 56 13.03 -2.16 -4.75
N ILE A 57 13.69 -2.47 -3.64
CA ILE A 57 13.19 -3.39 -2.63
C ILE A 57 12.30 -2.61 -1.67
N VAL A 58 11.05 -3.04 -1.54
CA VAL A 58 10.09 -2.40 -0.63
C VAL A 58 10.47 -2.70 0.81
N THR A 59 10.83 -1.67 1.57
CA THR A 59 11.26 -1.80 2.97
C THR A 59 10.21 -1.33 3.95
N HIS A 60 9.34 -0.40 3.55
CA HIS A 60 8.29 0.15 4.39
C HIS A 60 7.01 0.41 3.60
N VAL A 61 5.90 0.44 4.33
CA VAL A 61 4.59 0.90 3.84
C VAL A 61 4.15 2.08 4.68
N LYS A 62 3.79 3.18 4.03
CA LYS A 62 3.12 4.31 4.67
C LYS A 62 1.62 4.17 4.48
N LEU A 63 0.85 4.19 5.57
CA LEU A 63 -0.60 4.06 5.56
C LEU A 63 -1.28 5.30 6.15
N ARG A 64 -2.43 5.69 5.58
CA ARG A 64 -3.28 6.76 6.13
C ARG A 64 -4.73 6.61 5.71
N LYS A 65 -5.63 7.35 6.34
CA LYS A 65 -7.03 7.45 5.90
C LYS A 65 -7.13 8.05 4.50
N TYR A 66 -8.14 7.65 3.74
CA TYR A 66 -8.40 8.18 2.41
C TYR A 66 -8.54 9.71 2.43
N ARG A 67 -7.91 10.37 1.45
CA ARG A 67 -8.04 11.81 1.19
C ARG A 67 -8.14 12.05 -0.31
N ALA A 68 -9.25 12.66 -0.73
CA ALA A 68 -9.45 13.05 -2.12
C ALA A 68 -8.52 14.22 -2.51
N PHE A 69 -8.07 14.24 -3.77
CA PHE A 69 -7.29 15.33 -4.37
C PHE A 69 -5.95 15.67 -3.67
N ASP A 70 -5.31 14.69 -3.01
CA ASP A 70 -4.02 14.89 -2.37
C ASP A 70 -2.88 14.34 -3.23
N TYR A 71 -2.26 15.24 -4.00
CA TYR A 71 -1.10 14.96 -4.86
C TYR A 71 0.21 14.78 -4.09
N GLY A 72 0.22 15.07 -2.79
CA GLY A 72 1.43 15.47 -2.11
C GLY A 72 1.89 14.60 -0.96
N TRP A 73 0.96 13.94 -0.26
CA TRP A 73 1.25 13.37 1.06
C TRP A 73 1.92 14.41 2.01
N TYR A 74 1.70 15.72 1.79
CA TYR A 74 2.46 16.82 2.40
C TYR A 74 2.00 17.17 3.82
N GLU A 75 0.71 16.98 4.14
CA GLU A 75 0.10 17.48 5.38
C GLU A 75 -0.31 16.37 6.37
N ASP A 76 -0.46 15.13 5.90
CA ASP A 76 -0.69 13.96 6.74
C ASP A 76 0.54 13.06 6.69
N ALA A 77 1.33 13.09 7.77
CA ALA A 77 2.36 12.10 8.02
C ALA A 77 1.68 10.78 8.40
N GLY A 78 1.07 10.11 7.43
CA GLY A 78 0.60 8.72 7.57
C GLY A 78 1.67 7.88 8.27
N GLU A 79 1.21 6.87 9.01
CA GLU A 79 2.11 6.05 9.81
C GLU A 79 2.94 5.13 8.89
N THR A 80 4.23 5.01 9.19
CA THR A 80 5.17 4.18 8.44
C THR A 80 5.41 2.88 9.18
N PHE A 81 5.24 1.77 8.49
CA PHE A 81 5.42 0.43 9.03
C PHE A 81 6.48 -0.31 8.25
N GLU A 82 7.35 -1.04 8.95
CA GLU A 82 8.38 -1.90 8.35
C GLU A 82 7.74 -3.10 7.65
N VAL A 83 8.32 -3.53 6.53
CA VAL A 83 7.90 -4.71 5.78
C VAL A 83 8.71 -5.93 6.21
N VAL A 84 8.03 -7.02 6.61
CA VAL A 84 8.70 -8.25 7.07
C VAL A 84 9.20 -9.15 5.95
N ASN A 85 8.62 -9.02 4.76
CA ASN A 85 8.98 -9.76 3.56
C ASN A 85 9.41 -8.83 2.42
N PRO A 86 10.54 -8.12 2.58
CA PRO A 86 11.00 -7.12 1.61
C PRO A 86 11.40 -7.80 0.30
N GLN A 87 10.84 -7.32 -0.81
CA GLN A 87 11.19 -7.75 -2.16
C GLN A 87 10.88 -6.65 -3.17
N HIS A 88 11.18 -6.91 -4.44
CA HIS A 88 10.90 -5.97 -5.52
C HIS A 88 9.39 -5.71 -5.63
N ILE A 89 8.99 -4.47 -5.88
CA ILE A 89 7.56 -4.06 -5.90
C ILE A 89 6.68 -4.91 -6.82
N PHE A 90 7.21 -5.34 -7.97
CA PHE A 90 6.48 -6.19 -8.93
C PHE A 90 6.53 -7.70 -8.60
N SER A 91 7.27 -8.10 -7.56
CA SER A 91 7.33 -9.49 -7.09
C SER A 91 6.18 -9.85 -6.15
N TYR A 92 5.37 -8.88 -5.73
CA TYR A 92 4.13 -9.12 -4.97
C TYR A 92 2.92 -9.40 -5.88
N SER A 93 3.16 -9.73 -7.14
CA SER A 93 2.11 -10.12 -8.08
C SER A 93 1.83 -11.61 -7.88
N GLU A 94 0.73 -11.96 -7.21
CA GLU A 94 0.14 -13.30 -7.26
C GLU A 94 -1.13 -13.28 -8.12
#